data_AF-A0A0U2ZUG6-F1
#
_entry.id   AF-A0A0U2ZUG6-F1
#
_cell.length_a   1.000
_cell.length_b   1.000
_cell.length_c   1.000
_cell.angle_alpha   90.00
_cell.angle_beta   90.00
_cell.angle_gamma   90.00
#
_symmetry.space_group_name_H-M   'P 1'
#
loop_
_entity.id
_entity.type
_entity.pdbx_description
1 polymer ?
#
loop_
_entity_poly.entity_id
_entity_poly.type
_entity_poly.pdbx_seq_one_letter_code
_entity_poly.pdbx_strand_id
1 'polypeptide(L)'
;VIWRYGPRLFSGRRKKKKKRGPRIVLGETLAPDQTAADLLAQADGLARDGNLRAAIRKAYIALLCELGDRKIISLAQHKTNRDYLNAVRDKGSLYTSMRKLTNTFELHWYGFVSAGEADWNEFRNGYQKIFKSDG
;
A
#
# COMPACT_ATOMS: atom_id res chain seq x y z
N VAL A 1 -31.68 9.84 -47.63
CA VAL A 1 -31.33 10.77 -46.52
C VAL A 1 -30.63 9.94 -45.45
N ILE A 2 -29.30 10.07 -45.30
CA ILE A 2 -28.48 9.22 -44.43
C ILE A 2 -28.07 10.06 -43.22
N TRP A 3 -28.48 9.65 -42.01
CA TRP A 3 -27.99 10.23 -40.76
C TRP A 3 -26.84 9.40 -40.20
N ARG A 4 -25.72 10.08 -39.94
CA ARG A 4 -24.42 9.53 -39.53
C ARG A 4 -24.27 9.66 -38.02
N TYR A 5 -24.33 8.56 -37.28
CA TYR A 5 -23.91 8.52 -35.87
C TYR A 5 -22.38 8.39 -35.82
N GLY A 6 -21.69 9.43 -35.33
CA GLY A 6 -20.27 9.37 -34.99
C GLY A 6 -20.09 8.91 -33.52
N PRO A 7 -19.05 8.12 -33.20
CA PRO A 7 -18.86 7.62 -31.85
C PRO A 7 -18.45 8.76 -30.91
N ARG A 8 -19.20 8.93 -29.81
CA ARG A 8 -18.83 9.81 -28.70
C ARG A 8 -17.60 9.23 -28.01
N LEU A 9 -16.44 9.80 -28.30
CA LEU A 9 -15.21 9.56 -27.53
C LEU A 9 -15.37 10.16 -26.13
N PHE A 10 -15.77 9.33 -25.17
CA PHE A 10 -15.63 9.64 -23.74
C PHE A 10 -14.14 9.63 -23.41
N SER A 11 -13.47 10.77 -23.56
CA SER A 11 -12.17 10.99 -22.96
C SER A 11 -12.37 11.16 -21.45
N GLY A 12 -12.23 10.05 -20.71
CA GLY A 12 -12.20 10.07 -19.26
C GLY A 12 -11.07 10.99 -18.79
N ARG A 13 -11.43 12.21 -18.37
CA ARG A 13 -10.50 13.21 -17.86
C ARG A 13 -9.87 12.66 -16.58
N ARG A 14 -8.74 11.96 -16.68
CA ARG A 14 -7.90 11.59 -15.53
C ARG A 14 -7.58 12.88 -14.78
N LYS A 15 -8.28 13.15 -13.68
CA LYS A 15 -7.99 14.29 -12.81
C LYS A 15 -6.51 14.20 -12.43
N LYS A 16 -5.70 15.18 -12.84
CA LYS A 16 -4.29 15.27 -12.45
C LYS A 16 -4.25 15.27 -10.93
N LYS A 17 -3.69 14.21 -10.32
CA LYS A 17 -3.47 14.15 -8.87
C LYS A 17 -2.60 15.36 -8.50
N LYS A 18 -3.05 16.15 -7.51
CA LYS A 18 -2.29 17.31 -6.98
C LYS A 18 -0.88 16.83 -6.64
N LYS A 19 0.17 17.49 -7.18
CA LYS A 19 1.57 17.13 -6.90
C LYS A 19 1.77 17.15 -5.38
N ARG A 20 2.05 15.98 -4.79
CA ARG A 20 2.36 15.85 -3.37
C ARG A 20 3.86 16.10 -3.22
N GLY A 21 4.30 16.75 -2.14
CA GLY A 21 5.74 16.84 -1.85
C GLY A 21 6.34 15.44 -1.59
N PRO A 22 7.67 15.32 -1.53
CA PRO A 22 8.31 14.10 -1.04
C PRO A 22 7.74 13.74 0.34
N ARG A 23 7.47 12.44 0.54
CA ARG A 23 6.84 11.93 1.76
C ARG A 23 7.80 10.95 2.42
N ILE A 24 8.03 11.12 3.72
CA ILE A 24 8.80 10.15 4.52
C ILE A 24 7.82 9.25 5.25
N VAL A 25 7.87 7.96 4.98
CA VAL A 25 7.03 6.94 5.63
C VAL A 25 7.94 5.87 6.22
N LEU A 26 7.95 5.75 7.55
CA LEU A 26 8.79 4.80 8.29
C LEU A 26 10.29 4.86 7.90
N GLY A 27 10.82 6.05 7.65
CA GLY A 27 12.20 6.29 7.24
C GLY A 27 12.47 6.09 5.75
N GLU A 28 11.47 5.73 4.95
CA GLU A 28 11.59 5.67 3.49
C GLU A 28 11.15 6.99 2.84
N THR A 29 12.01 7.54 1.99
CA THR A 29 11.70 8.74 1.20
C THR A 29 11.03 8.35 -0.10
N LEU A 30 9.78 8.76 -0.28
CA LEU A 30 8.96 8.47 -1.45
C LEU A 30 8.96 9.65 -2.41
N ALA A 31 9.06 9.36 -3.71
CA ALA A 31 8.95 10.39 -4.72
C ALA A 31 7.53 11.01 -4.74
N PRO A 32 7.39 12.30 -5.09
CA PRO A 32 6.11 13.02 -5.20
C PRO A 32 4.98 12.25 -5.89
N ASP A 33 5.30 11.59 -6.99
CA ASP A 33 4.42 10.90 -7.92
C ASP A 33 4.35 9.38 -7.69
N GLN A 34 5.19 8.85 -6.81
CA GLN A 34 5.21 7.42 -6.49
C GLN A 34 3.90 7.01 -5.83
N THR A 35 3.25 6.01 -6.43
CA THR A 35 1.96 5.49 -5.97
C THR A 35 2.14 4.24 -5.12
N ALA A 36 1.09 3.86 -4.37
CA ALA A 36 1.07 2.60 -3.64
C ALA A 36 1.25 1.38 -4.59
N ALA A 37 0.71 1.46 -5.81
CA ALA A 37 0.88 0.41 -6.82
C ALA A 37 2.35 0.28 -7.25
N ASP A 38 3.06 1.40 -7.45
CA ASP A 38 4.49 1.38 -7.80
C ASP A 38 5.34 0.80 -6.66
N LEU A 39 5.00 1.11 -5.41
CA LEU A 39 5.66 0.56 -4.23
C LEU A 39 5.41 -0.94 -4.11
N LEU A 40 4.18 -1.39 -4.36
CA LEU A 40 3.84 -2.80 -4.35
C LEU A 40 4.56 -3.56 -5.47
N ALA A 41 4.67 -2.98 -6.67
CA ALA A 41 5.42 -3.58 -7.77
C ALA A 41 6.92 -3.71 -7.44
N GLN A 42 7.51 -2.71 -6.77
CA GLN A 42 8.88 -2.79 -6.25
C GLN A 42 9.02 -3.89 -5.18
N ALA A 43 8.03 -4.04 -4.30
CA ALA A 43 8.00 -5.12 -3.31
C ALA A 43 7.97 -6.49 -3.99
N ASP A 44 7.12 -6.66 -5.02
CA ASP A 44 7.07 -7.88 -5.83
C ASP A 44 8.43 -8.14 -6.52
N GLY A 45 9.14 -7.10 -6.99
CA GLY A 45 10.49 -7.22 -7.53
C GLY A 45 11.50 -7.73 -6.51
N LEU A 46 11.56 -7.09 -5.33
CA LEU A 46 12.42 -7.51 -4.22
C LEU A 46 12.18 -8.97 -3.81
N ALA A 47 10.92 -9.42 -3.81
CA ALA A 47 10.60 -10.80 -3.48
C ALA A 47 11.14 -11.79 -4.53
N ARG A 48 11.06 -11.46 -5.83
CA ARG A 48 11.63 -12.28 -6.91
C ARG A 48 13.15 -12.39 -6.80
N ASP A 49 13.80 -11.34 -6.32
CA ASP A 49 15.25 -11.31 -6.09
C ASP A 49 15.67 -12.01 -4.77
N GLY A 50 14.73 -12.64 -4.04
CA GLY A 50 14.98 -13.29 -2.75
C GLY A 50 15.12 -12.31 -1.57
N ASN A 51 14.97 -11.01 -1.80
CA ASN A 51 15.05 -9.97 -0.78
C ASN A 51 13.74 -9.83 0.00
N LEU A 52 13.29 -10.93 0.62
CA LEU A 52 11.94 -11.08 1.19
C LEU A 52 11.64 -10.12 2.35
N ARG A 53 12.60 -9.87 3.23
CA ARG A 53 12.46 -8.86 4.31
C ARG A 53 12.24 -7.46 3.74
N ALA A 54 12.98 -7.10 2.69
CA ALA A 54 12.84 -5.81 2.03
C ALA A 54 11.50 -5.72 1.28
N ALA A 55 11.05 -6.81 0.66
CA ALA A 55 9.74 -6.92 0.03
C ALA A 55 8.61 -6.66 1.04
N ILE A 56 8.62 -7.34 2.20
CA ILE A 56 7.64 -7.14 3.27
C ILE A 56 7.60 -5.68 3.73
N ARG A 57 8.77 -5.07 3.98
CA ARG A 57 8.85 -3.65 4.33
C ARG A 57 8.23 -2.75 3.26
N LYS A 58 8.61 -2.95 2.00
CA LYS A 58 8.14 -2.12 0.89
C LYS A 58 6.63 -2.26 0.71
N ALA A 59 6.09 -3.47 0.82
CA ALA A 59 4.66 -3.73 0.74
C ALA A 59 3.88 -3.13 1.93
N TYR A 60 4.46 -3.11 3.13
CA TYR A 60 3.84 -2.41 4.27
C TYR A 60 3.77 -0.89 4.05
N ILE A 61 4.82 -0.29 3.49
CA ILE A 61 4.82 1.14 3.13
C ILE A 61 3.79 1.41 2.02
N ALA A 62 3.67 0.52 1.05
CA ALA A 62 2.61 0.57 0.03
C ALA A 62 1.20 0.57 0.66
N LEU A 63 0.97 -0.29 1.67
CA LEU A 63 -0.31 -0.38 2.38
C LEU A 63 -0.66 0.95 3.06
N LEU A 64 0.28 1.54 3.79
CA LEU A 64 0.09 2.83 4.45
C LEU A 64 -0.18 3.93 3.41
N CYS A 65 0.54 3.92 2.28
CA CYS A 65 0.30 4.85 1.18
C CYS A 65 -1.09 4.69 0.58
N GLU A 66 -1.57 3.47 0.38
CA GLU A 66 -2.90 3.22 -0.18
C GLU A 66 -4.01 3.68 0.77
N LEU A 67 -3.90 3.35 2.07
CA LEU A 67 -4.83 3.82 3.09
C LEU A 67 -4.82 5.36 3.22
N GLY A 68 -3.65 5.98 3.13
CA GLY A 68 -3.50 7.43 3.12
C GLY A 68 -4.11 8.10 1.89
N ASP A 69 -3.96 7.46 0.73
CA ASP A 69 -4.54 7.91 -0.53
C ASP A 69 -6.08 7.85 -0.52
N ARG A 70 -6.62 6.80 0.11
CA ARG A 70 -8.07 6.62 0.37
C ARG A 70 -8.60 7.48 1.52
N LYS A 71 -7.75 8.30 2.16
CA LYS A 71 -8.10 9.15 3.31
C LYS A 71 -8.58 8.37 4.54
N ILE A 72 -8.22 7.10 4.64
CA ILE A 72 -8.53 6.25 5.80
C ILE A 72 -7.59 6.57 6.97
N ILE A 73 -6.32 6.86 6.66
CA ILE A 73 -5.32 7.29 7.64
C ILE A 73 -4.67 8.61 7.19
N SER A 74 -4.11 9.35 8.14
CA SER A 74 -3.23 10.48 7.85
C SER A 74 -1.77 10.06 8.00
N LEU A 75 -0.97 10.19 6.95
CA LEU A 75 0.47 9.89 6.94
C LEU A 75 1.27 11.08 7.49
N ALA A 76 2.19 10.80 8.40
CA ALA A 76 3.17 11.77 8.87
C ALA A 76 4.46 11.07 9.28
N GLN A 77 5.60 11.74 9.13
CA GLN A 77 6.93 11.18 9.39
C GLN A 77 7.14 10.70 10.84
N HIS A 78 6.45 11.32 11.80
CA HIS A 78 6.57 11.01 13.23
C HIS A 78 5.63 9.89 13.69
N LYS A 79 4.78 9.36 12.80
CA LYS A 79 3.82 8.31 13.18
C LYS A 79 4.48 6.95 13.24
N THR A 80 4.08 6.20 14.26
CA THR A 80 4.45 4.82 14.50
C THR A 80 3.42 3.85 13.92
N ASN A 81 3.78 2.57 13.83
CA ASN A 81 2.84 1.50 13.49
C ASN A 81 1.61 1.47 14.40
N ARG A 82 1.81 1.71 15.71
CA ARG A 82 0.73 1.81 16.69
C ARG A 82 -0.22 2.96 16.39
N ASP A 83 0.29 4.11 15.97
CA ASP A 83 -0.54 5.26 15.61
C ASP A 83 -1.41 4.97 14.38
N TYR A 84 -0.87 4.22 13.41
CA TYR A 84 -1.63 3.79 12.24
C TYR A 84 -2.69 2.75 12.58
N LEU A 85 -2.39 1.78 13.46
CA LEU A 85 -3.38 0.82 13.95
C LEU A 85 -4.51 1.50 14.73
N ASN A 86 -4.17 2.47 15.60
CA ASN A 86 -5.16 3.25 16.33
C ASN A 86 -6.08 4.04 15.39
N ALA A 87 -5.55 4.58 14.28
CA ALA A 87 -6.34 5.32 13.30
C ALA A 87 -7.42 4.49 12.59
N VAL A 88 -7.30 3.16 12.60
CA VAL A 88 -8.29 2.24 12.00
C VAL A 88 -9.03 1.39 13.04
N ARG A 89 -8.88 1.69 14.33
CA ARG A 89 -9.41 0.86 15.44
C ARG A 89 -10.92 0.59 15.32
N ASP A 90 -11.69 1.58 14.90
CA ASP A 90 -13.15 1.47 14.76
C ASP A 90 -13.59 0.74 13.47
N LYS A 91 -12.64 0.35 12.62
CA LYS A 91 -12.87 -0.36 11.35
C LYS A 91 -12.54 -1.84 11.52
N GLY A 92 -13.35 -2.58 12.28
CA GLY A 92 -13.03 -3.92 12.80
C GLY A 92 -12.33 -4.90 11.84
N SER A 93 -12.85 -5.13 10.64
CA SER A 93 -12.25 -6.04 9.65
C SER A 93 -10.91 -5.52 9.11
N LEU A 94 -10.83 -4.21 8.83
CA LEU A 94 -9.60 -3.54 8.41
C LEU A 94 -8.55 -3.57 9.52
N TYR A 95 -8.92 -3.22 10.75
CA TYR A 95 -8.03 -3.26 11.92
C TYR A 95 -7.42 -4.65 12.10
N THR A 96 -8.26 -5.69 12.04
CA THR A 96 -7.81 -7.08 12.22
C THR A 96 -6.82 -7.48 11.12
N SER A 97 -7.11 -7.13 9.87
CA SER A 97 -6.25 -7.43 8.73
C SER A 97 -4.94 -6.65 8.77
N MET A 98 -5.02 -5.35 9.03
CA MET A 98 -3.86 -4.46 9.16
C MET A 98 -2.97 -4.84 10.34
N ARG A 99 -3.55 -5.28 11.47
CA ARG A 99 -2.79 -5.76 12.63
C ARG A 99 -1.94 -6.99 12.29
N LYS A 100 -2.50 -7.95 11.55
CA LYS A 100 -1.73 -9.12 11.08
C LYS A 100 -0.53 -8.69 10.23
N LEU A 101 -0.74 -7.83 9.24
CA LEU A 101 0.35 -7.32 8.39
C LEU A 101 1.37 -6.50 9.20
N THR A 102 0.91 -5.70 10.16
CA THR A 102 1.80 -4.91 11.03
C THR A 102 2.69 -5.83 11.85
N ASN A 103 2.15 -6.89 12.44
CA ASN A 103 2.92 -7.86 13.21
C ASN A 103 4.00 -8.54 12.35
N THR A 104 3.66 -9.00 11.14
CA THR A 104 4.64 -9.60 10.21
C THR A 104 5.73 -8.60 9.83
N PHE A 105 5.36 -7.35 9.54
CA PHE A 105 6.32 -6.29 9.26
C PHE A 105 7.26 -6.06 10.45
N GLU A 106 6.72 -5.90 11.66
CA GLU A 106 7.51 -5.66 12.88
C GLU A 106 8.46 -6.82 13.17
N LEU A 107 7.99 -8.06 13.02
CA LEU A 107 8.76 -9.28 13.24
C LEU A 107 10.01 -9.34 12.36
N HIS A 108 9.85 -9.17 11.04
CA HIS A 108 10.98 -9.30 10.11
C HIS A 108 11.83 -8.03 10.04
N TRP A 109 11.22 -6.85 10.17
CA TRP A 109 11.95 -5.59 10.02
C TRP A 109 12.66 -5.16 11.30
N TYR A 110 11.97 -5.12 12.44
CA TYR A 110 12.57 -4.71 13.71
C TYR A 110 13.07 -5.89 14.53
N GLY A 111 12.41 -7.05 14.42
CA GLY A 111 12.81 -8.28 15.12
C GLY A 111 13.95 -9.05 14.43
N PHE A 112 14.38 -8.63 13.23
CA PHE A 112 15.45 -9.29 12.45
C PHE A 112 15.22 -10.78 12.17
N VAL A 113 13.98 -11.27 12.32
CA VAL A 113 13.63 -12.65 12.01
C VAL A 113 13.71 -12.88 10.50
N SER A 114 14.37 -13.96 10.09
CA SER A 114 14.49 -14.31 8.67
C SER A 114 13.12 -14.44 8.02
N ALA A 115 12.95 -13.82 6.86
CA ALA A 115 11.70 -13.91 6.09
C ALA A 115 11.85 -14.98 5.00
N GLY A 116 10.88 -15.88 4.92
CA GLY A 116 10.75 -16.91 3.89
C GLY A 116 9.68 -16.57 2.86
N GLU A 117 9.63 -17.35 1.78
CA GLU A 117 8.64 -17.16 0.71
C GLU A 117 7.21 -17.29 1.22
N ALA A 118 6.99 -18.16 2.21
CA ALA A 118 5.70 -18.32 2.87
C ALA A 118 5.25 -17.01 3.56
N ASP A 119 6.14 -16.36 4.30
CA ASP A 119 5.86 -15.08 4.97
C ASP A 119 5.49 -14.00 3.95
N TRP A 120 6.24 -13.94 2.84
CA TRP A 120 5.95 -13.01 1.76
C TRP A 120 4.59 -13.29 1.10
N ASN A 121 4.30 -14.56 0.76
CA ASN A 121 3.05 -14.95 0.14
C ASN A 121 1.85 -14.66 1.05
N GLU A 122 1.96 -14.97 2.34
CA GLU A 122 0.93 -14.63 3.33
C GLU A 122 0.73 -13.12 3.42
N PHE A 123 1.82 -12.35 3.55
CA PHE A 123 1.78 -10.89 3.61
C PHE A 123 1.10 -10.31 2.36
N ARG A 124 1.51 -10.77 1.17
CA ARG A 124 0.99 -10.31 -0.12
C ARG A 124 -0.50 -10.63 -0.27
N ASN A 125 -0.93 -11.82 0.16
CA ASN A 125 -2.33 -12.22 0.16
C ASN A 125 -3.16 -11.38 1.15
N GLY A 126 -2.63 -11.13 2.35
CA GLY A 126 -3.27 -10.26 3.34
C GLY A 126 -3.44 -8.83 2.83
N TYR A 127 -2.42 -8.28 2.15
CA TYR A 127 -2.51 -7.00 1.46
C TYR A 127 -3.68 -6.98 0.46
N GLN A 128 -3.78 -7.98 -0.42
CA GLN A 128 -4.83 -8.01 -1.44
C GLN A 128 -6.23 -8.11 -0.81
N LYS A 129 -6.38 -8.90 0.26
CA LYS A 129 -7.66 -9.08 0.94
C LYS A 129 -8.21 -7.76 1.50
N ILE A 130 -7.35 -6.88 2.02
CA ILE A 130 -7.76 -5.56 2.53
C ILE A 130 -8.50 -4.75 1.47
N PHE A 131 -8.09 -4.84 0.20
CA PHE A 131 -8.64 -4.01 -0.87
C PHE A 131 -9.58 -4.75 -1.84
N LYS A 132 -9.67 -6.09 -1.75
CA LYS A 132 -10.65 -6.90 -2.52
C LYS A 132 -12.06 -6.86 -1.94
N SER A 133 -12.24 -6.52 -0.66
CA SER A 133 -13.56 -6.43 -0.02
C SER A 133 -14.35 -5.16 -0.36
N ASP A 134 -13.81 -4.25 -1.17
CA ASP A 134 -14.47 -3.02 -1.64
C ASP A 134 -15.11 -3.19 -3.06
N GLY A 135 -15.32 -4.43 -3.52
CA GLY A 135 -15.85 -4.75 -4.86
C GLY A 135 -17.22 -5.40 -4.81
#